data_AF-A0A3D1RPJ4-F1
#
_entry.id   AF-A0A3D1RPJ4-F1
#
_cell.length_a   1.000
_cell.length_b   1.000
_cell.length_c   1.000
_cell.angle_alpha   90.00
_cell.angle_beta   90.00
_cell.angle_gamma   90.00
#
_symmetry.space_group_name_H-M   'P 1'
#
loop_
_entity.id
_entity.type
_entity.pdbx_description
1 polymer ?
#
loop_
_entity_poly.entity_id
_entity_poly.type
_entity_poly.pdbx_seq_one_letter_code
_entity_poly.pdbx_strand_id
1 'polypeptide(L)'
;QTCDYSDAGEISDWARDAVIYAGKINLVKGYPDGTFRPAQNITRAEAASLFEQFLDYKGDRYRFYGIIKNVDLSHHQVFVTVNGKEQTFQLSKNMYVYSQANAEPVTELNFPAPAYFDVNSSGQLAYIMLAGSNDSPNVSMTLTRLPDYAKTDVSDTISAWQSELDLSGRQQELTDNPAASLDISRNAMKADAFTAKTGASGRGQLVAVIDSGIDAGHPDLKKTPDNYTKIVDFIDLTDEGKVELNYTSGAPDGTLVAEGKKVDVHGIVNHNQVFRYGFLDKSRLPEQIQALLPEGKLLIVATAAEHLDKFDTVYIDLDADGGILDETPLKIYRESNQVATIVGPNKQ
;
A
#
# COMPACT_ATOMS: atom_id res chain seq x y z
N GLN A 1 -3.55 41.88 5.99
CA GLN A 1 -3.83 41.83 4.55
C GLN A 1 -5.08 41.02 4.33
N THR A 2 -6.09 41.66 3.75
CA THR A 2 -7.31 41.05 3.22
C THR A 2 -6.96 40.32 1.93
N CYS A 3 -7.53 39.15 1.70
CA CYS A 3 -7.48 38.52 0.38
C CYS A 3 -8.42 39.33 -0.52
N ASP A 4 -7.85 40.19 -1.35
CA ASP A 4 -8.61 41.07 -2.25
C ASP A 4 -9.06 40.28 -3.48
N TYR A 5 -10.13 39.50 -3.33
CA TYR A 5 -10.82 38.87 -4.46
C TYR A 5 -11.87 39.81 -5.03
N SER A 6 -11.97 39.90 -6.35
CA SER A 6 -12.94 40.76 -7.04
C SER A 6 -14.41 40.34 -6.80
N ASP A 7 -14.63 39.09 -6.44
CA ASP A 7 -15.91 38.46 -6.13
C ASP A 7 -16.06 38.11 -4.63
N ALA A 8 -15.30 38.77 -3.75
CA ALA A 8 -15.36 38.52 -2.30
C ALA A 8 -16.77 38.69 -1.70
N GLY A 9 -17.64 39.49 -2.34
CA GLY A 9 -19.04 39.68 -1.95
C GLY A 9 -19.94 38.47 -2.21
N GLU A 10 -19.52 37.52 -3.03
CA GLU A 10 -20.26 36.28 -3.30
C GLU A 10 -19.93 35.16 -2.29
N ILE A 11 -18.92 35.36 -1.44
CA ILE A 11 -18.54 34.42 -0.40
C ILE A 11 -19.58 34.48 0.73
N SER A 12 -20.22 33.34 0.99
CA SER A 12 -21.17 33.19 2.09
C SER A 12 -20.56 33.62 3.43
N ASP A 13 -21.34 34.31 4.28
CA ASP A 13 -20.85 34.91 5.53
C ASP A 13 -20.13 33.90 6.43
N TRP A 14 -20.61 32.66 6.51
CA TRP A 14 -20.00 31.61 7.33
C TRP A 14 -18.60 31.17 6.84
N ALA A 15 -18.30 31.32 5.55
CA ALA A 15 -17.05 30.88 4.94
C ALA A 15 -15.97 31.99 4.90
N ARG A 16 -16.38 33.25 5.09
CA ARG A 16 -15.53 34.43 4.86
C ARG A 16 -14.26 34.41 5.71
N ASP A 17 -14.38 34.14 7.01
CA ASP A 17 -13.23 34.11 7.92
C ASP A 17 -12.28 32.97 7.59
N ALA A 18 -12.81 31.80 7.20
CA ALA A 18 -12.02 30.64 6.81
C ALA A 18 -11.23 30.91 5.53
N VAL A 19 -11.86 31.53 4.52
CA VAL A 19 -11.21 31.88 3.25
C VAL A 19 -10.10 32.91 3.47
N ILE A 20 -10.35 33.95 4.28
CA ILE A 20 -9.34 34.95 4.63
C ILE A 20 -8.16 34.30 5.36
N TYR A 21 -8.42 33.42 6.32
CA TYR A 21 -7.37 32.71 7.03
C TYR A 21 -6.56 31.82 6.09
N ALA A 22 -7.24 31.04 5.24
CA ALA A 22 -6.61 30.11 4.32
C ALA A 22 -5.77 30.84 3.26
N GLY A 23 -6.19 32.00 2.78
CA GLY A 23 -5.38 32.84 1.90
C GLY A 23 -4.14 33.45 2.60
N LYS A 24 -4.23 33.82 3.88
CA LYS A 24 -3.07 34.31 4.66
C LYS A 24 -1.97 33.26 4.81
N ILE A 25 -2.35 32.00 5.00
CA ILE A 25 -1.40 30.88 5.12
C ILE A 25 -1.01 30.27 3.76
N ASN A 26 -1.36 30.93 2.64
CA ASN A 26 -1.15 30.45 1.27
C ASN A 26 -1.76 29.07 0.97
N LEU A 27 -2.80 28.65 1.71
CA LEU A 27 -3.51 27.39 1.50
C LEU A 27 -4.49 27.47 0.32
N VAL A 28 -4.97 28.66 -0.01
CA VAL A 28 -5.86 28.89 -1.16
C VAL A 28 -5.41 30.15 -1.87
N LYS A 29 -5.38 30.09 -3.20
CA LYS A 29 -5.07 31.22 -4.07
C LYS A 29 -6.25 31.42 -5.01
N GLY A 30 -6.58 32.68 -5.26
CA GLY A 30 -7.60 33.02 -6.26
C GLY A 30 -7.11 32.66 -7.68
N TYR A 31 -8.01 32.77 -8.63
CA TYR A 31 -7.73 32.57 -10.04
C TYR A 31 -6.91 33.73 -10.61
N PRO A 32 -6.22 33.55 -11.76
CA PRO A 32 -5.41 34.59 -12.38
C PRO A 32 -6.15 35.88 -12.75
N ASP A 33 -7.49 35.81 -12.85
CA ASP A 33 -8.39 36.95 -13.09
C ASP A 33 -8.76 37.74 -11.82
N GLY A 34 -8.22 37.34 -10.66
CA GLY A 34 -8.47 37.97 -9.37
C GLY A 34 -9.73 37.48 -8.65
N THR A 35 -10.40 36.43 -9.13
CA THR A 35 -11.62 35.86 -8.52
C THR A 35 -11.32 34.70 -7.55
N PHE A 36 -12.23 34.39 -6.64
CA PHE A 36 -12.20 33.21 -5.75
C PHE A 36 -13.16 32.11 -6.21
N ARG A 37 -14.28 32.49 -6.84
CA ARG A 37 -15.36 31.67 -7.39
C ARG A 37 -16.03 30.74 -6.36
N PRO A 38 -16.65 31.30 -5.30
CA PRO A 38 -17.13 30.52 -4.15
C PRO A 38 -18.24 29.51 -4.47
N ALA A 39 -19.05 29.76 -5.50
CA ALA A 39 -20.15 28.88 -5.90
C ALA A 39 -19.75 27.86 -6.99
N GLN A 40 -18.52 27.91 -7.48
CA GLN A 40 -18.05 27.00 -8.51
C GLN A 40 -17.65 25.66 -7.88
N ASN A 41 -18.10 24.55 -8.47
CA ASN A 41 -17.62 23.23 -8.09
C ASN A 41 -16.12 23.12 -8.38
N ILE A 42 -15.34 22.65 -7.40
CA ILE A 42 -13.93 22.36 -7.59
C ILE A 42 -13.75 21.04 -8.33
N THR A 43 -12.76 21.00 -9.22
CA THR A 43 -12.32 19.75 -9.85
C THR A 43 -11.51 18.90 -8.88
N ARG A 44 -11.40 17.60 -9.14
CA ARG A 44 -10.51 16.70 -8.37
C ARG A 44 -9.06 17.20 -8.34
N ALA A 45 -8.60 17.86 -9.41
CA ALA A 45 -7.26 18.43 -9.50
C ALA A 45 -7.08 19.65 -8.59
N GLU A 46 -8.07 20.55 -8.53
CA GLU A 46 -8.06 21.71 -7.63
C GLU A 46 -8.14 21.27 -6.16
N ALA A 47 -8.96 20.26 -5.85
CA ALA A 47 -8.99 19.64 -4.52
C ALA A 47 -7.64 19.03 -4.12
N ALA A 48 -6.98 18.30 -5.03
CA ALA A 48 -5.65 17.74 -4.79
C ALA A 48 -4.60 18.84 -4.52
N SER A 49 -4.67 19.96 -5.23
CA SER A 49 -3.77 21.09 -5.00
C SER A 49 -3.99 21.76 -3.63
N LEU A 50 -5.23 21.82 -3.15
CA LEU A 50 -5.56 22.27 -1.79
C LEU A 50 -4.97 21.36 -0.73
N PHE A 51 -5.09 20.04 -0.90
CA PHE A 51 -4.51 19.07 0.02
C PHE A 51 -2.98 19.14 0.05
N GLU A 52 -2.35 19.36 -1.10
CA GLU A 52 -0.90 19.49 -1.18
C GLU A 52 -0.39 20.70 -0.39
N GLN A 53 -1.05 21.86 -0.55
CA GLN A 53 -0.74 23.07 0.21
C GLN A 53 -1.03 22.90 1.71
N PHE A 54 -2.06 22.13 2.07
CA PHE A 54 -2.37 21.81 3.46
C PHE A 54 -1.30 20.95 4.13
N LEU A 55 -0.84 19.90 3.44
CA LEU A 55 0.18 18.98 3.95
C LEU A 55 1.55 19.68 4.07
N ASP A 56 1.86 20.59 3.15
CA ASP A 56 3.05 21.43 3.22
C ASP A 56 3.00 22.38 4.44
N TYR A 57 1.85 23.05 4.65
CA TYR A 57 1.62 23.87 5.83
C TYR A 57 1.74 23.09 7.15
N LYS A 58 1.32 21.81 7.16
CA LYS A 58 1.41 20.94 8.34
C LYS A 58 2.81 20.35 8.57
N GLY A 59 3.72 20.46 7.60
CA GLY A 59 5.06 19.84 7.68
C GLY A 59 5.04 18.32 7.52
N ASP A 60 3.88 17.71 7.23
CA ASP A 60 3.70 16.26 7.19
C ASP A 60 4.16 15.63 5.86
N ARG A 61 4.63 16.44 4.90
CA ARG A 61 5.03 15.98 3.56
C ARG A 61 6.31 15.13 3.53
N TYR A 62 7.17 15.26 4.54
CA TYR A 62 8.51 14.64 4.54
C TYR A 62 8.86 13.99 5.89
N ARG A 63 7.86 13.36 6.53
CA ARG A 63 8.06 12.61 7.77
C ARG A 63 8.54 11.19 7.47
N PHE A 64 9.70 10.85 8.00
CA PHE A 64 10.29 9.51 7.92
C PHE A 64 10.29 8.86 9.30
N TYR A 65 10.27 7.54 9.35
CA TYR A 65 10.53 6.77 10.57
C TYR A 65 11.83 6.00 10.40
N GLY A 66 12.68 6.04 11.43
CA GLY A 66 13.97 5.33 11.40
C GLY A 66 14.67 5.33 12.74
N ILE A 67 15.92 4.87 12.74
CA ILE A 67 16.77 4.81 13.94
C ILE A 67 17.90 5.82 13.77
N ILE A 68 17.94 6.84 14.64
CA ILE A 68 19.08 7.76 14.72
C ILE A 68 20.24 7.02 15.38
N LYS A 69 21.33 6.84 14.63
CA LYS A 69 22.56 6.18 15.08
C LYS A 69 23.49 7.13 15.79
N ASN A 70 23.60 8.35 15.28
CA ASN A 70 24.50 9.35 15.80
C ASN A 70 24.12 10.74 15.30
N VAL A 71 24.44 11.78 16.07
CA VAL A 71 24.35 13.18 15.65
C VAL A 71 25.73 13.82 15.82
N ASP A 72 26.33 14.26 14.71
CA ASP A 72 27.57 15.01 14.69
C ASP A 72 27.28 16.50 14.60
N LEU A 73 27.29 17.17 15.75
CA LEU A 73 27.08 18.62 15.84
C LEU A 73 28.24 19.44 15.28
N SER A 74 29.45 18.88 15.19
CA SER A 74 30.61 19.58 14.65
C SER A 74 30.48 19.73 13.14
N HIS A 75 30.03 18.68 12.46
CA HIS A 75 29.79 18.67 11.01
C HIS A 75 28.34 18.97 10.62
N HIS A 76 27.45 19.25 11.59
CA HIS A 76 26.03 19.47 11.39
C HIS A 76 25.34 18.31 10.64
N GLN A 77 25.67 17.08 11.00
CA GLN A 77 25.18 15.88 10.34
C GLN A 77 24.46 14.96 11.31
N VAL A 78 23.51 14.21 10.78
CA VAL A 78 22.80 13.16 11.51
C VAL A 78 22.78 11.89 10.69
N PHE A 79 23.11 10.79 11.34
CA PHE A 79 23.20 9.46 10.77
C PHE A 79 21.97 8.67 11.20
N VAL A 80 21.16 8.25 10.23
CA VAL A 80 19.90 7.54 10.46
C VAL A 80 19.83 6.27 9.64
N THR A 81 19.26 5.23 10.22
CA THR A 81 18.88 4.02 9.51
C THR A 81 17.41 4.11 9.14
N VAL A 82 17.10 4.13 7.84
CA VAL A 82 15.74 4.10 7.29
C VAL A 82 15.61 2.86 6.43
N ASN A 83 14.62 2.02 6.69
CA ASN A 83 14.38 0.77 5.94
C ASN A 83 15.65 -0.12 5.81
N GLY A 84 16.43 -0.22 6.89
CA GLY A 84 17.65 -1.02 6.94
C GLY A 84 18.86 -0.42 6.20
N LYS A 85 18.74 0.77 5.59
CA LYS A 85 19.84 1.48 4.93
C LYS A 85 20.28 2.68 5.74
N GLU A 86 21.58 2.90 5.82
CA GLU A 86 22.16 4.08 6.45
C GLU A 86 22.05 5.29 5.51
N GLN A 87 21.59 6.40 6.06
CA GLN A 87 21.50 7.69 5.39
C GLN A 87 22.07 8.78 6.30
N THR A 88 22.64 9.80 5.67
CA THR A 88 23.18 10.97 6.36
C THR A 88 22.40 12.19 5.90
N PHE A 89 21.87 12.95 6.86
CA PHE A 89 21.20 14.23 6.59
C PHE A 89 22.00 15.38 7.18
N GLN A 90 21.88 16.55 6.56
CA GLN A 90 22.36 17.80 7.12
C GLN A 90 21.33 18.30 8.15
N LEU A 91 21.80 18.78 9.29
CA LEU A 91 20.97 19.39 10.33
C LEU A 91 20.54 20.79 9.90
N SER A 92 19.25 21.10 10.06
CA SER A 92 18.78 22.48 9.90
C SER A 92 19.28 23.35 11.06
N LYS A 93 19.37 24.67 10.83
CA LYS A 93 19.76 25.63 11.87
C LYS A 93 18.78 25.69 13.05
N ASN A 94 17.51 25.38 12.82
CA ASN A 94 16.43 25.47 13.80
C ASN A 94 15.82 24.08 14.05
N MET A 95 16.65 23.13 14.45
CA MET A 95 16.20 21.78 14.75
C MET A 95 15.51 21.71 16.10
N TYR A 96 14.37 21.03 16.15
CA TYR A 96 13.70 20.68 17.40
C TYR A 96 13.70 19.18 17.62
N VAL A 97 13.95 18.76 18.87
CA VAL A 97 13.85 17.35 19.28
C VAL A 97 12.86 17.24 20.42
N TYR A 98 11.95 16.27 20.35
CA TYR A 98 10.92 16.04 21.36
C TYR A 98 10.86 14.58 21.81
N SER A 99 10.59 14.36 23.10
CA SER A 99 10.21 13.08 23.70
C SER A 99 8.86 13.24 24.41
N GLN A 100 7.84 12.45 24.04
CA GLN A 100 6.53 12.45 24.71
C GLN A 100 5.99 13.87 25.04
N ALA A 101 6.14 14.80 24.08
CA ALA A 101 5.77 16.22 24.12
C ALA A 101 6.71 17.20 24.89
N ASN A 102 7.82 16.76 25.47
CA ASN A 102 8.85 17.63 26.06
C ASN A 102 10.01 17.86 25.08
N ALA A 103 10.51 19.09 25.00
CA ALA A 103 11.68 19.42 24.20
C ALA A 103 12.94 18.82 24.85
N GLU A 104 13.71 18.05 24.09
CA GLU A 104 14.94 17.41 24.53
C GLU A 104 16.15 18.09 23.85
N PRO A 105 17.23 18.40 24.57
CA PRO A 105 18.45 18.89 23.94
C PRO A 105 19.13 17.77 23.16
N VAL A 106 19.54 18.08 21.93
CA VAL A 106 20.16 17.12 21.00
C VAL A 106 21.42 16.45 21.58
N THR A 107 22.12 17.15 22.46
CA THR A 107 23.32 16.67 23.17
C THR A 107 23.05 15.60 24.22
N GLU A 108 21.79 15.42 24.63
CA GLU A 108 21.40 14.46 25.67
C GLU A 108 20.68 13.23 25.09
N LEU A 109 20.68 13.10 23.76
CA LEU A 109 20.08 11.95 23.09
C LEU A 109 20.92 10.69 23.28
N ASN A 110 20.26 9.64 23.76
CA ASN A 110 20.84 8.30 23.85
C ASN A 110 20.65 7.57 22.53
N PHE A 111 21.74 7.19 21.86
CA PHE A 111 21.70 6.44 20.61
C PHE A 111 21.99 4.94 20.83
N PRO A 112 21.43 4.03 20.00
CA PRO A 112 20.52 4.29 18.89
C PRO A 112 19.11 4.69 19.36
N ALA A 113 18.53 5.72 18.73
CA ALA A 113 17.22 6.26 19.10
C ALA A 113 16.20 6.07 17.95
N PRO A 114 15.17 5.24 18.12
CA PRO A 114 14.06 5.20 17.16
C PRO A 114 13.31 6.54 17.19
N ALA A 115 13.00 7.10 16.03
CA ALA A 115 12.37 8.40 15.93
C ALA A 115 11.61 8.60 14.61
N TYR A 116 10.58 9.43 14.66
CA TYR A 116 10.05 10.11 13.49
C TYR A 116 10.88 11.38 13.25
N PHE A 117 11.24 11.65 12.01
CA PHE A 117 11.97 12.87 11.69
C PHE A 117 11.49 13.50 10.39
N ASP A 118 11.42 14.84 10.40
CA ASP A 118 10.93 15.62 9.26
C ASP A 118 12.08 16.35 8.60
N VAL A 119 12.11 16.27 7.27
CA VAL A 119 13.07 16.98 6.42
C VAL A 119 12.39 18.20 5.83
N ASN A 120 13.03 19.37 5.92
CA ASN A 120 12.50 20.59 5.33
C ASN A 120 12.62 20.58 3.79
N SER A 121 12.04 21.58 3.13
CA SER A 121 12.09 21.74 1.67
C SER A 121 13.51 21.88 1.08
N SER A 122 14.53 22.12 1.92
CA SER A 122 15.95 22.19 1.52
C SER A 122 16.69 20.86 1.73
N GLY A 123 16.00 19.78 2.11
CA GLY A 123 16.62 18.48 2.36
C GLY A 123 17.34 18.37 3.71
N GLN A 124 17.14 19.32 4.62
CA GLN A 124 17.76 19.33 5.94
C GLN A 124 16.81 18.77 7.00
N LEU A 125 17.33 17.98 7.92
CA LEU A 125 16.56 17.44 9.04
C LEU A 125 16.24 18.57 10.02
N ALA A 126 14.95 18.84 10.21
CA ALA A 126 14.47 20.00 10.97
C ALA A 126 13.69 19.62 12.24
N TYR A 127 13.20 18.39 12.33
CA TYR A 127 12.39 17.95 13.45
C TYR A 127 12.68 16.48 13.77
N ILE A 128 12.79 16.16 15.06
CA ILE A 128 12.91 14.78 15.57
C ILE A 128 11.87 14.60 16.67
N MET A 129 11.08 13.54 16.56
CA MET A 129 10.22 13.04 17.63
C MET A 129 10.71 11.65 18.01
N LEU A 130 11.29 11.52 19.20
CA LEU A 130 11.75 10.24 19.73
C LEU A 130 10.55 9.32 19.94
N ALA A 131 10.61 8.14 19.33
CA ALA A 131 9.64 7.08 19.58
C ALA A 131 10.01 6.40 20.90
N GLY A 132 9.05 6.22 21.80
CA GLY A 132 9.29 5.50 23.05
C GLY A 132 9.76 4.07 22.78
N SER A 133 10.51 3.48 23.72
CA SER A 133 11.14 2.16 23.57
C SER A 133 10.17 0.97 23.46
N ASN A 134 8.86 1.20 23.34
CA ASN A 134 7.83 0.17 23.25
C ASN A 134 6.84 0.34 22.10
N ASP A 135 7.01 1.33 21.23
CA ASP A 135 6.12 1.51 20.08
C ASP A 135 6.67 0.76 18.86
N SER A 136 6.66 -0.58 18.93
CA SER A 136 6.24 -1.29 17.72
C SER A 136 4.82 -0.79 17.47
N PRO A 137 4.52 -0.09 16.36
CA PRO A 137 3.19 0.42 16.13
C PRO A 137 2.25 -0.77 15.98
N ASN A 138 1.60 -1.17 17.07
CA ASN A 138 0.42 -2.00 17.01
C ASN A 138 -0.67 -1.08 16.48
N VAL A 139 -0.80 -1.06 15.16
CA VAL A 139 -1.93 -0.43 14.48
C VAL A 139 -3.18 -1.20 14.91
N SER A 140 -3.89 -0.68 15.91
CA SER A 140 -5.19 -1.20 16.32
C SER A 140 -6.23 -0.68 15.34
N MET A 141 -6.52 -1.47 14.31
CA MET A 141 -7.64 -1.24 13.41
C MET A 141 -8.86 -1.98 13.95
N THR A 142 -9.93 -1.24 14.26
CA THR A 142 -11.23 -1.84 14.52
C THR A 142 -12.01 -1.84 13.21
N LEU A 143 -11.93 -2.95 12.47
CA LEU A 143 -12.74 -3.17 11.27
C LEU A 143 -14.17 -3.54 11.71
N THR A 144 -15.08 -2.59 11.55
CA THR A 144 -16.52 -2.88 11.70
C THR A 144 -17.02 -3.29 10.33
N ARG A 145 -17.42 -4.56 10.16
CA ARG A 145 -18.10 -5.02 8.95
C ARG A 145 -19.33 -4.13 8.73
N LEU A 146 -19.42 -3.49 7.58
CA LEU A 146 -20.66 -2.79 7.19
C LEU A 146 -21.80 -3.82 7.20
N PRO A 147 -23.01 -3.47 7.67
CA PRO A 147 -24.16 -4.37 7.61
C PRO A 147 -24.30 -4.92 6.20
N ASP A 148 -24.59 -6.21 6.08
CA ASP A 148 -24.91 -6.82 4.78
C ASP A 148 -26.08 -6.03 4.19
N TYR A 149 -25.80 -5.14 3.23
CA TYR A 149 -26.84 -4.58 2.41
C TYR A 149 -27.37 -5.75 1.60
N ALA A 150 -28.50 -6.31 2.04
CA ALA A 150 -29.36 -7.10 1.17
C ALA A 150 -29.44 -6.33 -0.14
N LYS A 151 -29.01 -6.94 -1.24
CA LYS A 151 -29.17 -6.39 -2.58
C LYS A 151 -30.65 -6.08 -2.75
N THR A 152 -31.03 -4.82 -2.54
CA THR A 152 -32.34 -4.36 -2.94
C THR A 152 -32.31 -4.42 -4.45
N ASP A 153 -33.17 -5.22 -5.06
CA ASP A 153 -33.38 -5.21 -6.50
C ASP A 153 -33.71 -3.78 -6.93
N VAL A 154 -32.71 -3.06 -7.47
CA VAL A 154 -32.91 -1.73 -8.02
C VAL A 154 -33.43 -1.90 -9.44
N SER A 155 -34.76 -1.87 -9.55
CA SER A 155 -35.48 -1.63 -10.79
C SER A 155 -35.23 -0.19 -11.29
N ASP A 156 -34.76 -0.10 -12.55
CA ASP A 156 -35.04 0.92 -13.56
C ASP A 156 -34.67 2.40 -13.37
N THR A 157 -33.69 2.77 -12.53
CA THR A 157 -33.25 4.19 -12.48
C THR A 157 -31.75 4.45 -12.63
N ILE A 158 -30.94 3.43 -12.93
CA ILE A 158 -29.51 3.60 -13.27
C ILE A 158 -29.35 3.65 -14.80
N SER A 159 -30.00 4.62 -15.46
CA SER A 159 -29.88 4.82 -16.92
C SER A 159 -29.17 6.13 -17.29
N ALA A 160 -28.91 7.01 -16.32
CA ALA A 160 -28.41 8.36 -16.60
C ALA A 160 -26.88 8.53 -16.54
N TRP A 161 -26.14 7.51 -16.08
CA TRP A 161 -24.66 7.56 -15.99
C TRP A 161 -23.96 6.63 -16.98
N GLN A 162 -24.70 5.78 -17.70
CA GLN A 162 -24.13 4.91 -18.74
C GLN A 162 -23.87 5.66 -20.06
N SER A 163 -24.55 6.78 -20.32
CA SER A 163 -24.40 7.49 -21.59
C SER A 163 -23.15 8.37 -21.71
N GLU A 164 -22.42 8.62 -20.61
CA GLU A 164 -21.12 9.32 -20.65
C GLU A 164 -19.91 8.37 -20.67
N LEU A 165 -20.12 7.07 -20.49
CA LEU A 165 -19.10 6.02 -20.58
C LEU A 165 -19.49 5.05 -21.69
N ASP A 166 -19.51 5.52 -22.94
CA ASP A 166 -19.50 4.61 -24.09
C ASP A 166 -18.15 3.88 -24.14
N LEU A 167 -18.04 2.85 -23.32
CA LEU A 167 -16.91 1.95 -23.21
C LEU A 167 -17.08 0.72 -24.12
N SER A 168 -18.18 0.62 -24.87
CA SER A 168 -18.49 -0.57 -25.66
C SER A 168 -17.39 -0.94 -26.64
N GLY A 169 -16.69 0.05 -27.20
CA GLY A 169 -15.49 -0.16 -28.04
C GLY A 169 -14.17 -0.32 -27.27
N ARG A 170 -14.03 0.25 -26.06
CA ARG A 170 -12.79 0.16 -25.26
C ARG A 170 -12.70 -1.10 -24.40
N GLN A 171 -13.84 -1.70 -24.07
CA GLN A 171 -13.88 -2.90 -23.25
C GLN A 171 -13.22 -4.08 -23.98
N GLN A 172 -13.34 -4.15 -25.31
CA GLN A 172 -12.69 -5.15 -26.15
C GLN A 172 -11.18 -4.89 -26.34
N GLU A 173 -10.74 -3.63 -26.42
CA GLU A 173 -9.30 -3.29 -26.42
C GLU A 173 -8.62 -3.62 -25.09
N LEU A 174 -9.32 -3.47 -23.97
CA LEU A 174 -8.82 -3.78 -22.62
C LEU A 174 -8.76 -5.29 -22.35
N THR A 175 -9.64 -6.09 -22.93
CA THR A 175 -9.58 -7.56 -22.83
C THR A 175 -8.41 -8.14 -23.62
N ASP A 176 -8.15 -7.58 -24.82
CA ASP A 176 -7.09 -8.09 -25.70
C ASP A 176 -5.71 -7.54 -25.34
N ASN A 177 -5.66 -6.37 -24.70
CA ASN A 177 -4.43 -5.77 -24.19
C ASN A 177 -4.67 -5.16 -22.79
N PRO A 178 -4.53 -5.95 -21.71
CA PRO A 178 -4.68 -5.46 -20.34
C PRO A 178 -3.77 -4.26 -20.02
N ALA A 179 -2.62 -4.16 -20.69
CA ALA A 179 -1.68 -3.04 -20.53
C ALA A 179 -2.18 -1.70 -21.09
N ALA A 180 -3.22 -1.72 -21.93
CA ALA A 180 -3.84 -0.51 -22.45
C ALA A 180 -4.55 0.31 -21.35
N SER A 181 -4.92 -0.32 -20.22
CA SER A 181 -5.63 0.34 -19.12
C SER A 181 -4.80 1.44 -18.47
N LEU A 182 -3.51 1.17 -18.23
CA LEU A 182 -2.59 2.16 -17.67
C LEU A 182 -2.32 3.29 -18.67
N ASP A 183 -2.18 2.99 -19.96
CA ASP A 183 -1.95 4.01 -20.98
C ASP A 183 -3.14 4.97 -21.13
N ILE A 184 -4.38 4.46 -21.10
CA ILE A 184 -5.59 5.28 -21.06
C ILE A 184 -5.58 6.19 -19.83
N SER A 185 -5.29 5.63 -18.66
CA SER A 185 -5.24 6.39 -17.40
C SER A 185 -4.16 7.46 -17.42
N ARG A 186 -2.96 7.12 -17.93
CA ARG A 186 -1.81 8.01 -18.07
C ARG A 186 -2.12 9.18 -19.00
N ASN A 187 -2.78 8.90 -20.13
CA ASN A 187 -3.22 9.91 -21.09
C ASN A 187 -4.30 10.83 -20.51
N ALA A 188 -5.32 10.26 -19.85
CA ALA A 188 -6.40 11.02 -19.22
C ALA A 188 -5.87 11.98 -18.13
N MET A 189 -4.88 11.54 -17.35
CA MET A 189 -4.24 12.36 -16.32
C MET A 189 -3.13 13.28 -16.87
N LYS A 190 -2.83 13.21 -18.17
CA LYS A 190 -1.69 13.91 -18.81
C LYS A 190 -0.37 13.67 -18.07
N ALA A 191 -0.17 12.46 -17.55
CA ALA A 191 0.95 12.13 -16.67
C ALA A 191 2.31 12.24 -17.39
N ASP A 192 2.38 11.90 -18.68
CA ASP A 192 3.61 12.07 -19.47
C ASP A 192 3.97 13.55 -19.65
N ALA A 193 2.97 14.40 -19.93
CA ALA A 193 3.18 15.84 -20.05
C ALA A 193 3.60 16.47 -18.71
N PHE A 194 3.01 16.01 -17.60
CA PHE A 194 3.40 16.41 -16.26
C PHE A 194 4.85 15.98 -15.94
N THR A 195 5.21 14.73 -16.23
CA THR A 195 6.56 14.19 -16.02
C THR A 195 7.59 14.92 -16.88
N ALA A 196 7.31 15.14 -18.16
CA ALA A 196 8.18 15.90 -19.07
C ALA A 196 8.41 17.35 -18.60
N LYS A 197 7.39 17.99 -18.01
CA LYS A 197 7.49 19.37 -17.52
C LYS A 197 8.21 19.49 -16.18
N THR A 198 8.05 18.52 -15.29
CA THR A 198 8.48 18.61 -13.88
C THR A 198 9.67 17.73 -13.53
N GLY A 199 9.97 16.72 -14.37
CA GLY A 199 10.88 15.63 -14.04
C GLY A 199 10.34 14.66 -12.98
N ALA A 200 9.13 14.86 -12.46
CA ALA A 200 8.58 14.06 -11.38
C ALA A 200 7.97 12.75 -11.93
N SER A 201 8.65 11.64 -11.69
CA SER A 201 8.22 10.29 -12.10
C SER A 201 7.58 9.45 -10.97
N GLY A 202 7.53 9.99 -9.75
CA GLY A 202 7.17 9.24 -8.54
C GLY A 202 8.33 8.44 -7.93
N ARG A 203 9.54 8.54 -8.49
CA ARG A 203 10.74 7.88 -7.95
C ARG A 203 10.98 8.24 -6.49
N GLY A 204 11.24 7.22 -5.66
CA GLY A 204 11.49 7.38 -4.23
C GLY A 204 10.23 7.41 -3.35
N GLN A 205 9.04 7.42 -3.96
CA GLN A 205 7.78 7.40 -3.23
C GLN A 205 7.26 5.97 -3.08
N LEU A 206 6.81 5.64 -1.88
CA LEU A 206 6.07 4.42 -1.58
C LEU A 206 4.61 4.80 -1.31
N VAL A 207 3.69 4.13 -1.98
CA VAL A 207 2.25 4.36 -1.84
C VAL A 207 1.64 3.12 -1.20
N ALA A 208 0.92 3.32 -0.10
CA ALA A 208 0.05 2.29 0.47
C ALA A 208 -1.35 2.41 -0.16
N VAL A 209 -1.83 1.32 -0.73
CA VAL A 209 -3.19 1.23 -1.28
C VAL A 209 -4.01 0.37 -0.33
N ILE A 210 -5.07 0.94 0.24
CA ILE A 210 -6.02 0.23 1.09
C ILE A 210 -7.28 0.03 0.26
N ASP A 211 -7.47 -1.20 -0.21
CA ASP A 211 -8.57 -1.58 -1.08
C ASP A 211 -8.90 -3.06 -0.84
N SER A 212 -9.89 -3.63 -1.55
CA SER A 212 -10.23 -5.04 -1.48
C SER A 212 -9.16 -5.99 -2.06
N GLY A 213 -8.08 -5.44 -2.61
CA GLY A 213 -6.98 -6.20 -3.20
C GLY A 213 -6.50 -5.58 -4.52
N ILE A 214 -5.32 -5.98 -4.96
CA ILE A 214 -4.73 -5.57 -6.23
C ILE A 214 -4.10 -6.81 -6.89
N ASP A 215 -4.25 -6.95 -8.21
CA ASP A 215 -3.65 -8.07 -8.95
C ASP A 215 -2.17 -7.79 -9.24
N ALA A 216 -1.28 -8.42 -8.47
CA ALA A 216 0.16 -8.29 -8.69
C ALA A 216 0.66 -8.99 -9.97
N GLY A 217 -0.13 -9.91 -10.52
CA GLY A 217 0.12 -10.56 -11.80
C GLY A 217 -0.16 -9.67 -12.99
N HIS A 218 -0.89 -8.56 -12.81
CA HIS A 218 -1.27 -7.65 -13.89
C HIS A 218 -0.05 -6.98 -14.55
N PRO A 219 0.09 -6.97 -15.89
CA PRO A 219 1.27 -6.43 -16.58
C PRO A 219 1.65 -5.00 -16.16
N ASP A 220 0.67 -4.11 -16.02
CA ASP A 220 0.85 -2.70 -15.64
C ASP A 220 1.35 -2.47 -14.21
N LEU A 221 1.30 -3.53 -13.40
CA LEU A 221 1.65 -3.50 -11.98
C LEU A 221 2.94 -4.24 -11.68
N LYS A 222 3.61 -4.81 -12.71
CA LYS A 222 4.87 -5.52 -12.53
C LYS A 222 6.05 -4.57 -12.32
N LYS A 223 6.14 -3.51 -13.15
CA LYS A 223 7.32 -2.64 -13.20
C LYS A 223 6.99 -1.16 -13.20
N THR A 224 7.84 -0.38 -12.55
CA THR A 224 7.86 1.09 -12.65
C THR A 224 8.49 1.51 -14.00
N PRO A 225 8.36 2.79 -14.41
CA PRO A 225 9.09 3.31 -15.58
C PRO A 225 10.61 3.08 -15.51
N ASP A 226 11.18 3.14 -14.30
CA ASP A 226 12.60 2.86 -14.03
C ASP A 226 12.94 1.35 -13.88
N ASN A 227 12.03 0.45 -14.26
CA ASN A 227 12.19 -1.01 -14.21
C ASN A 227 12.36 -1.63 -12.79
N TYR A 228 11.95 -0.92 -11.73
CA TYR A 228 11.82 -1.49 -10.39
C TYR A 228 10.51 -2.27 -10.27
N THR A 229 10.45 -3.24 -9.35
CA THR A 229 9.18 -3.88 -8.99
C THR A 229 8.23 -2.83 -8.40
N LYS A 230 7.01 -2.76 -8.92
CA LYS A 230 6.06 -1.69 -8.55
C LYS A 230 5.31 -2.00 -7.26
N ILE A 231 4.88 -3.24 -7.06
CA ILE A 231 4.28 -3.69 -5.80
C ILE A 231 5.37 -4.35 -4.95
N VAL A 232 5.64 -3.78 -3.79
CA VAL A 232 6.74 -4.23 -2.92
C VAL A 232 6.28 -5.14 -1.80
N ASP A 233 5.00 -5.07 -1.42
CA ASP A 233 4.42 -5.88 -0.36
C ASP A 233 2.89 -5.98 -0.50
N PHE A 234 2.33 -7.01 0.14
CA PHE A 234 0.89 -7.22 0.32
C PHE A 234 0.61 -7.57 1.77
N ILE A 235 -0.34 -6.88 2.35
CA ILE A 235 -0.80 -7.15 3.72
C ILE A 235 -2.30 -7.38 3.65
N ASP A 236 -2.71 -8.62 3.92
CA ASP A 236 -4.10 -8.95 4.19
C ASP A 236 -4.41 -8.60 5.66
N LEU A 237 -5.47 -7.82 5.86
CA LEU A 237 -5.95 -7.35 7.16
C LEU A 237 -7.36 -7.86 7.49
N THR A 238 -7.97 -8.67 6.61
CA THR A 238 -9.35 -9.16 6.78
C THR A 238 -9.43 -10.54 7.43
N ASP A 239 -8.28 -11.17 7.70
CA ASP A 239 -8.13 -12.56 8.15
C ASP A 239 -8.75 -13.60 7.18
N GLU A 240 -9.22 -13.19 5.99
CA GLU A 240 -9.90 -14.06 5.03
C GLU A 240 -8.91 -15.09 4.46
N GLY A 241 -7.66 -14.70 4.24
CA GLY A 241 -6.58 -15.61 3.85
C GLY A 241 -5.97 -16.42 5.00
N LYS A 242 -6.44 -16.27 6.24
CA LYS A 242 -5.83 -16.93 7.40
C LYS A 242 -6.16 -18.44 7.44
N VAL A 243 -5.12 -19.25 7.47
CA VAL A 243 -5.20 -20.72 7.53
C VAL A 243 -4.51 -21.21 8.80
N GLU A 244 -5.26 -21.91 9.64
CA GLU A 244 -4.70 -22.56 10.83
C GLU A 244 -3.96 -23.83 10.41
N LEU A 245 -2.68 -23.89 10.79
CA LEU A 245 -1.79 -24.98 10.40
C LEU A 245 -1.62 -25.99 11.54
N ASN A 246 -2.02 -27.23 11.29
CA ASN A 246 -1.83 -28.36 12.17
C ASN A 246 -0.40 -28.90 12.10
N TYR A 247 0.06 -29.39 13.25
CA TYR A 247 1.32 -30.12 13.33
C TYR A 247 1.18 -31.52 12.75
N THR A 248 2.23 -31.99 12.07
CA THR A 248 2.37 -33.39 11.71
C THR A 248 3.60 -33.99 12.37
N SER A 249 3.59 -35.31 12.52
CA SER A 249 4.86 -36.04 12.56
C SER A 249 5.62 -35.76 11.27
N GLY A 250 6.96 -35.74 11.31
CA GLY A 250 7.77 -35.66 10.09
C GLY A 250 7.37 -36.74 9.08
N ALA A 251 7.78 -36.57 7.81
CA ALA A 251 7.50 -37.49 6.72
C ALA A 251 8.77 -38.27 6.31
N PRO A 252 9.29 -39.18 7.15
CA PRO A 252 10.56 -39.86 6.90
C PRO A 252 10.52 -40.81 5.69
N ASP A 253 9.34 -41.28 5.30
CA ASP A 253 9.07 -42.08 4.09
C ASP A 253 8.61 -41.22 2.90
N GLY A 254 8.67 -39.89 3.02
CA GLY A 254 8.17 -38.97 2.01
C GLY A 254 6.64 -38.85 1.98
N THR A 255 5.91 -39.44 2.94
CA THR A 255 4.46 -39.34 3.01
C THR A 255 4.00 -38.59 4.26
N LEU A 256 3.17 -37.57 4.05
CA LEU A 256 2.46 -36.83 5.08
C LEU A 256 1.04 -37.39 5.25
N VAL A 257 0.49 -37.34 6.46
CA VAL A 257 -0.94 -37.64 6.69
C VAL A 257 -1.68 -36.37 7.08
N ALA A 258 -2.57 -35.89 6.20
CA ALA A 258 -3.44 -34.74 6.42
C ALA A 258 -4.89 -35.22 6.53
N GLU A 259 -5.51 -35.08 7.71
CA GLU A 259 -6.88 -35.58 8.00
C GLU A 259 -7.14 -37.04 7.54
N GLY A 260 -6.15 -37.91 7.69
CA GLY A 260 -6.28 -39.33 7.33
C GLY A 260 -6.04 -39.64 5.84
N LYS A 261 -5.81 -38.63 5.00
CA LYS A 261 -5.34 -38.80 3.62
C LYS A 261 -3.81 -38.77 3.58
N LYS A 262 -3.23 -39.61 2.73
CA LYS A 262 -1.79 -39.61 2.45
C LYS A 262 -1.48 -38.58 1.38
N VAL A 263 -0.49 -37.74 1.63
CA VAL A 263 -0.01 -36.68 0.74
C VAL A 263 1.47 -36.96 0.46
N ASP A 264 1.85 -37.04 -0.81
CA ASP A 264 3.23 -37.24 -1.20
C ASP A 264 4.01 -35.92 -1.08
N VAL A 265 5.06 -35.93 -0.27
CA VAL A 265 5.97 -34.80 -0.04
C VAL A 265 7.41 -35.18 -0.38
N HIS A 266 7.62 -36.28 -1.09
CA HIS A 266 8.94 -36.74 -1.47
C HIS A 266 9.69 -35.69 -2.30
N GLY A 267 10.93 -35.40 -1.91
CA GLY A 267 11.80 -34.46 -2.62
C GLY A 267 11.50 -32.98 -2.33
N ILE A 268 10.45 -32.67 -1.55
CA ILE A 268 10.23 -31.30 -1.08
C ILE A 268 11.31 -30.94 -0.05
N VAL A 269 11.95 -29.79 -0.26
CA VAL A 269 12.97 -29.27 0.66
C VAL A 269 12.29 -28.86 1.97
N ASN A 270 12.74 -29.48 3.07
CA ASN A 270 12.28 -29.12 4.40
C ASN A 270 13.38 -29.37 5.44
N HIS A 271 14.04 -28.29 5.87
CA HIS A 271 15.21 -28.39 6.73
C HIS A 271 14.88 -28.79 8.17
N ASN A 272 13.68 -28.45 8.66
CA ASN A 272 13.28 -28.72 10.04
C ASN A 272 12.63 -30.09 10.24
N GLN A 273 12.52 -30.89 9.17
CA GLN A 273 11.93 -32.24 9.12
C GLN A 273 10.45 -32.32 9.58
N VAL A 274 9.80 -31.19 9.79
CA VAL A 274 8.40 -31.09 10.23
C VAL A 274 7.62 -30.39 9.15
N PHE A 275 6.58 -31.03 8.64
CA PHE A 275 5.63 -30.37 7.77
C PHE A 275 4.49 -29.80 8.62
N ARG A 276 3.82 -28.79 8.10
CA ARG A 276 2.52 -28.40 8.63
C ARG A 276 1.51 -28.42 7.51
N TYR A 277 0.27 -28.72 7.83
CA TYR A 277 -0.82 -28.62 6.86
C TYR A 277 -2.01 -27.86 7.43
N GLY A 278 -2.79 -27.29 6.55
CA GLY A 278 -4.07 -26.70 6.87
C GLY A 278 -5.01 -26.81 5.69
N PHE A 279 -6.19 -26.23 5.83
CA PHE A 279 -7.19 -26.20 4.78
C PHE A 279 -7.72 -24.80 4.61
N LEU A 280 -7.72 -24.31 3.37
CA LEU A 280 -8.35 -23.06 3.00
C LEU A 280 -9.75 -23.33 2.46
N ASP A 281 -10.74 -22.69 3.05
CA ASP A 281 -12.12 -22.77 2.58
C ASP A 281 -12.28 -21.88 1.34
N LYS A 282 -12.68 -22.45 0.20
CA LYS A 282 -12.84 -21.69 -1.04
C LYS A 282 -13.88 -20.59 -0.92
N SER A 283 -14.85 -20.71 -0.03
CA SER A 283 -15.88 -19.67 0.19
C SER A 283 -15.30 -18.32 0.63
N ARG A 284 -14.05 -18.30 1.12
CA ARG A 284 -13.30 -17.09 1.46
C ARG A 284 -12.63 -16.41 0.27
N LEU A 285 -12.61 -17.05 -0.89
CA LEU A 285 -12.02 -16.49 -2.12
C LEU A 285 -13.08 -15.71 -2.92
N PRO A 286 -12.69 -14.80 -3.82
CA PRO A 286 -13.63 -14.14 -4.73
C PRO A 286 -14.48 -15.12 -5.55
N GLU A 287 -15.77 -14.82 -5.77
CA GLU A 287 -16.74 -15.70 -6.47
C GLU A 287 -16.24 -16.18 -7.84
N GLN A 288 -15.53 -15.31 -8.57
CA GLN A 288 -14.92 -15.60 -9.87
C GLN A 288 -13.87 -16.72 -9.79
N ILE A 289 -13.13 -16.79 -8.68
CA ILE A 289 -12.11 -17.81 -8.42
C ILE A 289 -12.78 -19.08 -7.87
N GLN A 290 -13.80 -18.96 -7.03
CA GLN A 290 -14.53 -20.10 -6.49
C GLN A 290 -15.08 -21.03 -7.57
N ALA A 291 -15.53 -20.46 -8.70
CA ALA A 291 -16.07 -21.20 -9.83
C ALA A 291 -15.00 -22.00 -10.61
N LEU A 292 -13.72 -21.65 -10.46
CA LEU A 292 -12.61 -22.34 -11.11
C LEU A 292 -12.03 -23.46 -10.24
N LEU A 293 -12.35 -23.46 -8.95
CA LEU A 293 -11.83 -24.39 -7.96
C LEU A 293 -12.80 -25.54 -7.69
N PRO A 294 -12.28 -26.73 -7.39
CA PRO A 294 -13.08 -27.89 -7.01
C PRO A 294 -13.94 -27.62 -5.77
N GLU A 295 -14.97 -28.44 -5.55
CA GLU A 295 -15.78 -28.35 -4.34
C GLU A 295 -14.99 -28.78 -3.09
N GLY A 296 -15.16 -28.04 -1.99
CA GLY A 296 -14.52 -28.34 -0.70
C GLY A 296 -13.43 -27.35 -0.31
N LYS A 297 -12.47 -27.84 0.48
CA LYS A 297 -11.36 -27.05 1.00
C LYS A 297 -10.07 -27.43 0.27
N LEU A 298 -9.23 -26.43 0.01
CA LEU A 298 -7.92 -26.61 -0.59
C LEU A 298 -6.92 -27.05 0.49
N LEU A 299 -6.16 -28.11 0.22
CA LEU A 299 -5.08 -28.52 1.11
C LEU A 299 -3.93 -27.53 0.98
N ILE A 300 -3.37 -27.14 2.13
CA ILE A 300 -2.17 -26.31 2.20
C ILE A 300 -1.10 -27.08 2.94
N VAL A 301 0.11 -27.14 2.39
CA VAL A 301 1.27 -27.73 3.04
C VAL A 301 2.37 -26.68 3.14
N ALA A 302 2.87 -26.46 4.35
CA ALA A 302 3.92 -25.49 4.63
C ALA A 302 5.23 -26.20 5.01
N THR A 303 6.35 -25.67 4.50
CA THR A 303 7.70 -26.20 4.73
C THR A 303 8.69 -25.10 5.13
N ALA A 304 9.76 -25.52 5.80
CA ALA A 304 10.92 -24.70 6.10
C ALA A 304 11.99 -24.93 5.03
N ALA A 305 11.83 -24.29 3.87
CA ALA A 305 12.66 -24.56 2.71
C ALA A 305 13.98 -23.79 2.71
N GLU A 306 14.03 -22.62 3.35
CA GLU A 306 15.26 -21.81 3.46
C GLU A 306 15.70 -21.62 4.92
N HIS A 307 14.74 -21.52 5.85
CA HIS A 307 15.00 -21.22 7.25
C HIS A 307 14.50 -22.31 8.19
N LEU A 308 15.38 -22.87 9.03
CA LEU A 308 15.06 -23.95 9.97
C LEU A 308 13.94 -23.61 10.97
N ASP A 309 13.83 -22.35 11.37
CA ASP A 309 12.92 -21.87 12.41
C ASP A 309 11.62 -21.25 11.86
N LYS A 310 11.45 -21.21 10.53
CA LYS A 310 10.33 -20.54 9.88
C LYS A 310 9.75 -21.38 8.74
N PHE A 311 8.43 -21.47 8.69
CA PHE A 311 7.72 -21.99 7.53
C PHE A 311 7.62 -20.86 6.50
N ASP A 312 8.51 -20.89 5.51
CA ASP A 312 8.71 -19.82 4.53
C ASP A 312 8.13 -20.12 3.14
N THR A 313 7.74 -21.38 2.93
CA THR A 313 7.25 -21.88 1.65
C THR A 313 5.94 -22.63 1.86
N VAL A 314 4.94 -22.35 1.02
CA VAL A 314 3.63 -23.00 1.04
C VAL A 314 3.28 -23.58 -0.32
N TYR A 315 2.64 -24.74 -0.30
CA TYR A 315 2.04 -25.43 -1.44
C TYR A 315 0.54 -25.42 -1.23
N ILE A 316 -0.22 -25.15 -2.28
CA ILE A 316 -1.69 -25.13 -2.26
C ILE A 316 -2.14 -26.10 -3.33
N ASP A 317 -2.87 -27.14 -2.92
CA ASP A 317 -3.52 -28.11 -3.80
C ASP A 317 -4.74 -27.44 -4.45
N LEU A 318 -4.55 -26.92 -5.66
CA LEU A 318 -5.54 -26.10 -6.36
C LEU A 318 -6.57 -26.94 -7.12
N ASP A 319 -6.23 -28.16 -7.51
CA ASP A 319 -7.11 -29.08 -8.23
C ASP A 319 -7.78 -30.15 -7.33
N ALA A 320 -7.43 -30.16 -6.04
CA ALA A 320 -7.94 -31.03 -5.00
C ALA A 320 -7.71 -32.53 -5.27
N ASP A 321 -6.67 -32.88 -6.01
CA ASP A 321 -6.27 -34.26 -6.23
C ASP A 321 -5.47 -34.86 -5.05
N GLY A 322 -5.06 -34.00 -4.10
CA GLY A 322 -4.29 -34.37 -2.90
C GLY A 322 -2.78 -34.44 -3.13
N GLY A 323 -2.33 -34.16 -4.34
CA GLY A 323 -0.94 -33.93 -4.74
C GLY A 323 -0.51 -32.50 -4.43
N ILE A 324 0.78 -32.33 -4.16
CA ILE A 324 1.39 -31.00 -3.99
C ILE A 324 2.72 -30.87 -4.75
N LEU A 325 3.15 -31.93 -5.44
CA LEU A 325 4.46 -31.98 -6.10
C LEU A 325 4.44 -31.31 -7.48
N ASP A 326 3.28 -31.26 -8.10
CA ASP A 326 2.98 -30.54 -9.33
C ASP A 326 2.64 -29.07 -9.09
N GLU A 327 2.37 -28.70 -7.83
CA GLU A 327 2.03 -27.35 -7.44
C GLU A 327 3.23 -26.41 -7.40
N THR A 328 2.98 -25.13 -7.74
CA THR A 328 4.02 -24.10 -7.68
C THR A 328 4.21 -23.63 -6.24
N PRO A 329 5.40 -23.78 -5.63
CA PRO A 329 5.64 -23.31 -4.27
C PRO A 329 5.57 -21.78 -4.21
N LEU A 330 4.81 -21.29 -3.23
CA LEU A 330 4.67 -19.87 -2.95
C LEU A 330 5.48 -19.50 -1.72
N LYS A 331 6.25 -18.43 -1.86
CA LYS A 331 6.99 -17.80 -0.76
C LYS A 331 6.39 -16.45 -0.42
N ILE A 332 6.85 -15.86 0.66
CA ILE A 332 6.43 -14.53 1.10
C ILE A 332 6.65 -13.52 -0.04
N TYR A 333 5.57 -12.85 -0.46
CA TYR A 333 5.56 -12.00 -1.65
C TYR A 333 6.64 -10.91 -1.60
N ARG A 334 6.84 -10.22 -0.48
CA ARG A 334 7.86 -9.16 -0.36
C ARG A 334 9.31 -9.65 -0.60
N GLU A 335 9.54 -10.95 -0.43
CA GLU A 335 10.86 -11.59 -0.57
C GLU A 335 11.03 -12.17 -1.99
N SER A 336 9.97 -12.76 -2.55
CA SER A 336 10.05 -13.52 -3.81
C SER A 336 9.36 -12.86 -5.01
N ASN A 337 8.42 -11.94 -4.78
CA ASN A 337 7.45 -11.40 -5.75
C ASN A 337 6.67 -12.50 -6.51
N GLN A 338 6.54 -13.69 -5.92
CA GLN A 338 5.84 -14.81 -6.54
C GLN A 338 4.33 -14.63 -6.43
N VAL A 339 3.64 -14.99 -7.51
CA VAL A 339 2.17 -15.05 -7.57
C VAL A 339 1.78 -16.44 -8.06
N ALA A 340 0.70 -16.98 -7.51
CA ALA A 340 0.04 -18.15 -8.07
C ALA A 340 -0.99 -17.69 -9.09
N THR A 341 -1.10 -18.42 -10.20
CA THR A 341 -2.18 -18.22 -11.17
C THR A 341 -3.08 -19.43 -11.12
N ILE A 342 -4.38 -19.21 -10.88
CA ILE A 342 -5.38 -20.27 -10.99
C ILE A 342 -5.80 -20.34 -12.45
N VAL A 343 -5.44 -21.42 -13.12
CA VAL A 343 -5.83 -21.66 -14.51
C VAL A 343 -7.13 -22.45 -14.49
N GLY A 344 -8.20 -21.87 -15.01
CA GLY A 344 -9.48 -22.54 -15.13
C GLY A 344 -9.40 -23.81 -16.00
N PRO A 345 -10.45 -24.66 -15.97
CA PRO A 345 -10.48 -25.93 -16.71
C PRO A 345 -10.27 -25.79 -18.23
N ASN A 346 -10.40 -24.58 -18.77
CA ASN A 346 -10.23 -24.26 -20.18
C ASN A 346 -8.90 -23.54 -20.52
N LYS A 347 -7.79 -23.84 -19.81
CA LYS A 347 -6.39 -23.46 -20.15
C LYS A 347 -6.25 -22.35 -21.22
N GLN A 348 -6.64 -21.12 -20.88
CA GLN A 348 -6.30 -19.91 -21.63
C GLN A 348 -5.80 -18.85 -20.66
#